data_AF-A0A2M8F2H3-F1
#
_entry.id   AF-A0A2M8F2H3-F1
#
_cell.length_a   1.000
_cell.length_b   1.000
_cell.length_c   1.000
_cell.angle_alpha   90.00
_cell.angle_beta   90.00
_cell.angle_gamma   90.00
#
_symmetry.space_group_name_H-M   'P 1'
#
loop_
_entity.id
_entity.type
_entity.pdbx_description
1 polymer ?
#
loop_
_entity_poly.entity_id
_entity_poly.type
_entity_poly.pdbx_seq_one_letter_code
_entity_poly.pdbx_strand_id
1 'polypeptide(L)'
;MRNIFGDVQYSHNTADQVIFETVENISVTFLHYWFSLLYGKIDTNSIPLASISDIVADKAHTIGRRAIWRDYVDVFYVLKQNLMNIEDIISDAQNKFKGEFVAEQFLEQLVYYDDIELVDIDWLKEEYDTKEIKSFLQEKVRAYVKTIG
;
A
#
# COMPACT_ATOMS: atom_id res chain seq x y z
N MET A 1 -26.81 2.00 5.43
CA MET A 1 -25.79 1.58 6.41
C MET A 1 -26.39 0.65 7.46
N ARG A 2 -27.38 1.08 8.27
CA ARG A 2 -28.02 0.22 9.30
C ARG A 2 -28.61 -1.11 8.80
N ASN A 3 -29.20 -1.10 7.60
CA ASN A 3 -29.78 -2.32 7.00
C ASN A 3 -28.72 -3.33 6.51
N ILE A 4 -27.45 -2.95 6.42
CA ILE A 4 -26.35 -3.80 5.92
C ILE A 4 -25.40 -4.17 7.06
N PHE A 5 -24.99 -3.18 7.86
CA PHE A 5 -23.98 -3.33 8.92
C PHE A 5 -24.58 -3.39 10.33
N GLY A 6 -25.91 -3.33 10.47
CA GLY A 6 -26.56 -3.28 11.78
C GLY A 6 -26.30 -1.97 12.52
N ASP A 7 -26.27 -2.05 13.84
CA ASP A 7 -25.86 -0.92 14.67
C ASP A 7 -24.33 -0.75 14.59
N VAL A 8 -23.87 0.49 14.44
CA VAL A 8 -22.46 0.83 14.23
C VAL A 8 -22.06 2.03 15.07
N GLN A 9 -20.78 2.11 15.43
CA GLN A 9 -20.21 3.25 16.13
C GLN A 9 -19.35 4.08 15.17
N TYR A 10 -19.75 5.32 14.90
CA TYR A 10 -19.00 6.21 14.02
C TYR A 10 -17.83 6.85 14.77
N SER A 11 -16.63 6.78 14.20
CA SER A 11 -15.46 7.52 14.68
C SER A 11 -15.17 8.75 13.81
N HIS A 12 -15.57 8.72 12.53
CA HIS A 12 -15.45 9.85 11.62
C HIS A 12 -16.61 9.88 10.62
N ASN A 13 -17.16 11.05 10.33
CA ASN A 13 -18.28 11.21 9.39
C ASN A 13 -18.24 12.59 8.73
N THR A 14 -17.55 12.66 7.60
CA THR A 14 -17.44 13.84 6.74
C THR A 14 -17.88 13.51 5.32
N ALA A 15 -17.97 14.52 4.45
CA ALA A 15 -18.35 14.32 3.05
C ALA A 15 -17.35 13.43 2.30
N ASP A 16 -16.06 13.53 2.63
CA ASP A 16 -14.99 12.81 1.95
C ASP A 16 -14.66 11.48 2.62
N GLN A 17 -15.01 11.28 3.90
CA GLN A 17 -14.64 10.09 4.64
C GLN A 17 -15.67 9.72 5.71
N VAL A 18 -16.06 8.45 5.73
CA VAL A 18 -16.86 7.87 6.82
C VAL A 18 -16.12 6.67 7.38
N ILE A 19 -15.88 6.67 8.69
CA ILE A 19 -15.27 5.57 9.43
C ILE A 19 -16.23 5.17 10.55
N PHE A 20 -16.52 3.87 10.62
CA PHE A 20 -17.27 3.29 11.72
C PHE A 20 -16.77 1.88 12.04
N GLU A 21 -17.13 1.40 13.22
CA GLU A 21 -16.89 0.03 13.66
C GLU A 21 -18.22 -0.71 13.82
N THR A 22 -18.27 -1.97 13.39
CA THR A 22 -19.41 -2.87 13.67
C THR A 22 -19.36 -3.37 15.11
N VAL A 23 -20.46 -3.98 15.57
CA VAL A 23 -20.51 -4.58 16.93
C VAL A 23 -19.53 -5.73 17.11
N GLU A 24 -19.06 -6.35 16.03
CA GLU A 24 -18.02 -7.37 16.00
C GLU A 24 -16.59 -6.77 15.91
N ASN A 25 -16.43 -5.47 16.12
CA ASN A 25 -15.16 -4.74 16.05
C ASN A 25 -14.49 -4.77 14.66
N ILE A 26 -15.28 -4.81 13.59
CA ILE A 26 -14.77 -4.66 12.22
C ILE A 26 -14.77 -3.18 11.87
N SER A 27 -13.58 -2.61 11.64
CA SER A 27 -13.45 -1.24 11.15
C SER A 27 -13.75 -1.15 9.66
N VAL A 28 -14.67 -0.25 9.28
CA VAL A 28 -15.06 0.00 7.89
C VAL A 28 -14.83 1.47 7.58
N THR A 29 -14.13 1.72 6.47
CA THR A 29 -13.88 3.06 5.96
C THR A 29 -14.44 3.19 4.55
N PHE A 30 -15.33 4.15 4.34
CA PHE A 30 -15.68 4.66 3.02
C PHE A 30 -14.89 5.95 2.78
N LEU A 31 -14.08 5.98 1.74
CA LEU A 31 -13.23 7.11 1.39
C LEU A 31 -13.56 7.58 -0.02
N HIS A 32 -13.87 8.86 -0.18
CA HIS A 32 -13.81 9.52 -1.47
C HIS A 32 -12.35 9.79 -1.81
N TYR A 33 -11.82 9.05 -2.77
CA TYR A 33 -10.43 9.18 -3.20
C TYR A 33 -10.39 9.84 -4.59
N TRP A 34 -9.75 11.00 -4.69
CA TRP A 34 -9.73 11.80 -5.92
C TRP A 34 -8.77 11.24 -6.98
N PHE A 35 -7.81 10.40 -6.59
CA PHE A 35 -6.96 9.69 -7.54
C PHE A 35 -7.72 8.52 -8.15
N SER A 36 -7.88 8.56 -9.47
CA SER A 36 -8.57 7.50 -10.22
C SER A 36 -7.70 6.24 -10.30
N LEU A 37 -8.36 5.09 -10.44
CA LEU A 37 -7.67 3.84 -10.74
C LEU A 37 -7.01 3.94 -12.13
N LEU A 38 -5.79 3.43 -12.25
CA LEU A 38 -5.08 3.31 -13.53
C LEU A 38 -5.63 2.18 -14.37
N TYR A 39 -6.02 1.09 -13.72
CA TYR A 39 -6.47 -0.13 -14.38
C TYR A 39 -7.91 -0.47 -14.01
N GLY A 40 -8.50 -1.37 -14.81
CA GLY A 40 -9.82 -1.91 -14.51
C GLY A 40 -9.83 -2.65 -13.17
N LYS A 41 -10.98 -2.59 -12.49
CA LYS A 41 -11.20 -3.36 -11.27
C LYS A 41 -11.18 -4.87 -11.57
N ILE A 42 -10.72 -5.66 -10.62
CA ILE A 42 -10.76 -7.12 -10.66
C ILE A 42 -12.07 -7.56 -10.03
N ASP A 43 -12.93 -8.21 -10.81
CA ASP A 43 -14.20 -8.73 -10.31
C ASP A 43 -13.96 -9.89 -9.32
N THR A 44 -14.71 -9.88 -8.23
CA THR A 44 -14.76 -10.99 -7.27
C THR A 44 -16.22 -11.36 -6.99
N ASN A 45 -16.45 -12.45 -6.25
CA ASN A 45 -17.79 -12.89 -5.90
C ASN A 45 -18.57 -11.89 -5.02
N SER A 46 -17.89 -10.94 -4.37
CA SER A 46 -18.50 -10.04 -3.39
C SER A 46 -18.33 -8.58 -3.76
N ILE A 47 -17.08 -8.11 -3.86
CA ILE A 47 -16.77 -6.71 -4.18
C ILE A 47 -15.65 -6.63 -5.22
N PRO A 48 -15.76 -5.76 -6.23
CA PRO A 48 -14.66 -5.56 -7.17
C PRO A 48 -13.47 -4.92 -6.44
N LEU A 49 -12.27 -5.42 -6.70
CA LEU A 49 -11.02 -4.96 -6.08
C LEU A 49 -10.21 -4.10 -7.03
N ALA A 50 -9.38 -3.22 -6.48
CA ALA A 50 -8.37 -2.53 -7.26
C ALA A 50 -7.34 -3.51 -7.82
N SER A 51 -6.69 -3.15 -8.93
CA SER A 51 -5.60 -3.94 -9.49
C SER A 51 -4.40 -3.97 -8.53
N ILE A 52 -3.53 -4.98 -8.67
CA ILE A 52 -2.28 -5.04 -7.88
C ILE A 52 -1.45 -3.77 -8.12
N SER A 53 -1.32 -3.34 -9.37
CA SER A 53 -0.66 -2.09 -9.75
C SER A 53 -1.21 -0.87 -9.00
N ASP A 54 -2.54 -0.71 -8.97
CA ASP A 54 -3.17 0.41 -8.26
C ASP A 54 -2.91 0.38 -6.76
N ILE A 55 -2.99 -0.81 -6.14
CA ILE A 55 -2.73 -0.98 -4.71
C ILE A 55 -1.27 -0.66 -4.39
N VAL A 56 -0.33 -1.14 -5.20
CA VAL A 56 1.11 -0.93 -4.96
C VAL A 56 1.51 0.51 -5.23
N ALA A 57 0.92 1.17 -6.23
CA ALA A 57 1.08 2.60 -6.43
C ALA A 57 0.61 3.38 -5.19
N ASP A 58 -0.55 3.05 -4.63
CA ASP A 58 -1.04 3.67 -3.39
C ASP A 58 -0.06 3.46 -2.23
N LYS A 59 0.52 2.25 -2.09
CA LYS A 59 1.55 1.95 -1.08
C LYS A 59 2.81 2.78 -1.28
N ALA A 60 3.30 2.89 -2.52
CA ALA A 60 4.49 3.67 -2.85
C ALA A 60 4.30 5.15 -2.50
N HIS A 61 3.10 5.68 -2.70
CA HIS A 61 2.75 7.06 -2.35
C HIS A 61 2.58 7.29 -0.83
N THR A 62 2.23 6.27 -0.06
CA THR A 62 2.10 6.37 1.40
C THR A 62 3.39 6.10 2.15
N ILE A 63 4.32 5.33 1.58
CA ILE A 63 5.66 5.12 2.15
C ILE A 63 6.32 6.49 2.38
N GLY A 64 6.86 6.68 3.58
CA GLY A 64 7.43 7.95 4.04
C GLY A 64 6.44 9.03 4.49
N ARG A 65 5.14 8.89 4.21
CA ARG A 65 4.07 9.71 4.83
C ARG A 65 3.46 9.04 6.05
N ARG A 66 3.34 7.70 5.97
CA ARG A 66 2.88 6.82 7.04
C ARG A 66 3.83 5.61 7.07
N ALA A 67 4.85 5.70 7.91
CA ALA A 67 5.86 4.66 8.01
C ALA A 67 5.38 3.48 8.87
N ILE A 68 4.54 2.61 8.31
CA ILE A 68 4.09 1.37 8.97
C ILE A 68 4.73 0.16 8.31
N TRP A 69 5.24 -0.76 9.12
CA TRP A 69 6.00 -1.92 8.65
C TRP A 69 5.29 -2.75 7.58
N ARG A 70 3.97 -2.94 7.71
CA ARG A 70 3.15 -3.67 6.74
C ARG A 70 3.25 -3.12 5.31
N ASP A 71 3.39 -1.80 5.13
CA ASP A 71 3.50 -1.22 3.78
C ASP A 71 4.81 -1.63 3.09
N TYR A 72 5.90 -1.79 3.86
CA TYR A 72 7.17 -2.31 3.35
C TYR A 72 7.10 -3.80 3.03
N VAL A 73 6.36 -4.56 3.85
CA VAL A 73 6.10 -5.99 3.61
C VAL A 73 5.31 -6.19 2.32
N ASP A 74 4.29 -5.38 2.06
CA ASP A 74 3.48 -5.46 0.85
C ASP A 74 4.33 -5.22 -0.41
N VAL A 75 5.18 -4.18 -0.40
CA VAL A 75 6.11 -3.90 -1.51
C VAL A 75 7.13 -5.03 -1.67
N PHE A 76 7.71 -5.52 -0.58
CA PHE A 76 8.61 -6.68 -0.60
C PHE A 76 7.95 -7.89 -1.26
N TYR A 77 6.71 -8.21 -0.88
CA TYR A 77 6.02 -9.39 -1.41
C TYR A 77 5.82 -9.29 -2.92
N VAL A 78 5.36 -8.13 -3.40
CA VAL A 78 5.13 -7.88 -4.84
C VAL A 78 6.42 -8.01 -5.63
N LEU A 79 7.53 -7.46 -5.13
CA LEU A 79 8.85 -7.56 -5.77
C LEU A 79 9.42 -8.98 -5.71
N LYS A 80 9.28 -9.68 -4.57
CA LYS A 80 9.78 -11.04 -4.36
C LYS A 80 9.07 -12.05 -5.25
N GLN A 81 7.76 -11.87 -5.45
CA GLN A 81 6.94 -12.73 -6.31
C GLN A 81 7.03 -12.34 -7.81
N ASN A 82 7.86 -11.36 -8.16
CA ASN A 82 7.99 -10.81 -9.53
C ASN A 82 6.65 -10.39 -10.14
N LEU A 83 5.73 -9.88 -9.32
CA LEU A 83 4.45 -9.33 -9.79
C LEU A 83 4.65 -7.93 -10.39
N MET A 84 5.61 -7.19 -9.86
CA MET A 84 6.09 -5.91 -10.38
C MET A 84 7.58 -5.76 -10.06
N ASN A 85 8.26 -4.86 -10.76
CA ASN A 85 9.60 -4.40 -10.43
C ASN A 85 9.58 -2.91 -9.98
N ILE A 86 10.71 -2.36 -9.54
CA ILE A 86 10.79 -0.98 -9.03
C ILE A 86 10.40 0.06 -10.11
N GLU A 87 10.77 -0.17 -11.37
CA GLU A 87 10.41 0.71 -12.50
C GLU A 87 8.90 0.71 -12.73
N ASP A 88 8.25 -0.46 -12.68
CA ASP A 88 6.79 -0.57 -12.83
C ASP A 88 6.08 0.24 -11.73
N ILE A 89 6.52 0.07 -10.46
CA ILE A 89 5.94 0.77 -9.31
C ILE A 89 6.09 2.29 -9.45
N ILE A 90 7.27 2.76 -9.84
CA ILE A 90 7.53 4.18 -10.04
C ILE A 90 6.68 4.72 -11.18
N SER A 91 6.62 4.02 -12.31
CA SER A 91 5.83 4.42 -13.48
C SER A 91 4.34 4.53 -13.14
N ASP A 92 3.78 3.52 -12.47
CA ASP A 92 2.37 3.54 -12.06
C ASP A 92 2.11 4.66 -11.03
N ALA A 93 2.96 4.81 -10.01
CA ALA A 93 2.80 5.88 -9.03
C ALA A 93 2.90 7.29 -9.66
N GLN A 94 3.88 7.51 -10.55
CA GLN A 94 3.98 8.77 -11.31
C GLN A 94 2.75 8.98 -12.19
N ASN A 95 2.22 7.93 -12.80
CA ASN A 95 1.03 8.04 -13.64
C ASN A 95 -0.22 8.37 -12.82
N LYS A 96 -0.36 7.82 -11.62
CA LYS A 96 -1.54 8.00 -10.75
C LYS A 96 -1.52 9.33 -10.01
N PHE A 97 -0.38 9.69 -9.41
CA PHE A 97 -0.25 10.84 -8.51
C PHE A 97 0.38 12.07 -9.18
N LYS A 98 0.92 11.92 -10.39
CA LYS A 98 1.55 13.01 -11.15
C LYS A 98 2.60 13.72 -10.28
N GLY A 99 2.50 15.04 -10.13
CA GLY A 99 3.44 15.85 -9.35
C GLY A 99 3.41 15.59 -7.84
N GLU A 100 2.48 14.78 -7.33
CA GLU A 100 2.43 14.40 -5.91
C GLU A 100 3.29 13.18 -5.57
N PHE A 101 3.93 12.56 -6.55
CA PHE A 101 4.87 11.46 -6.36
C PHE A 101 6.25 11.79 -6.94
N VAL A 102 7.28 11.66 -6.11
CA VAL A 102 8.69 11.88 -6.47
C VAL A 102 9.43 10.56 -6.31
N ALA A 103 9.97 10.02 -7.41
CA ALA A 103 10.55 8.68 -7.44
C ALA A 103 11.78 8.57 -6.52
N GLU A 104 12.61 9.61 -6.48
CA GLU A 104 13.79 9.69 -5.64
C GLU A 104 13.42 9.60 -4.15
N GLN A 105 12.38 10.32 -3.73
CA GLN A 105 11.89 10.27 -2.35
C GLN A 105 11.37 8.88 -1.99
N PHE A 106 10.61 8.25 -2.89
CA PHE A 106 10.14 6.87 -2.69
C PHE A 106 11.30 5.89 -2.49
N LEU A 107 12.33 5.95 -3.34
CA LEU A 107 13.49 5.06 -3.23
C LEU A 107 14.27 5.25 -1.93
N GLU A 108 14.48 6.50 -1.51
CA GLU A 108 15.12 6.83 -0.23
C GLU A 108 14.29 6.31 0.96
N GLN A 109 12.98 6.54 0.94
CA GLN A 109 12.08 6.14 2.01
C GLN A 109 11.88 4.62 2.09
N LEU A 110 11.95 3.92 0.97
CA LEU A 110 11.83 2.45 0.91
C LEU A 110 12.98 1.74 1.64
N VAL A 111 14.13 2.40 1.79
CA VAL A 111 15.31 1.85 2.50
C VAL A 111 15.62 2.56 3.82
N TYR A 112 14.76 3.48 4.25
CA TYR A 112 14.86 4.18 5.53
C TYR A 112 13.96 3.52 6.58
N TYR A 113 14.53 3.09 7.71
CA TYR A 113 13.84 2.23 8.67
C TYR A 113 13.80 2.74 10.12
N ASP A 114 14.34 3.92 10.40
CA ASP A 114 14.55 4.38 11.78
C ASP A 114 13.23 4.74 12.48
N ASP A 115 12.25 5.27 11.74
CA ASP A 115 10.97 5.76 12.27
C ASP A 115 9.75 4.89 11.83
N ILE A 116 9.97 3.59 11.59
CA ILE A 116 8.88 2.69 11.19
C ILE A 116 8.17 2.13 12.43
N GLU A 117 6.85 2.32 12.47
CA GLU A 117 5.97 1.63 13.41
C GLU A 117 5.90 0.13 13.05
N LEU A 118 6.47 -0.71 13.92
CA LEU A 118 6.39 -2.15 13.79
C LEU A 118 5.00 -2.64 14.19
N VAL A 119 4.42 -3.46 13.33
CA VAL A 119 3.13 -4.11 13.53
C VAL A 119 3.28 -5.60 13.24
N ASP A 120 2.48 -6.41 13.92
CA ASP A 120 2.42 -7.84 13.64
C ASP A 120 1.91 -8.08 12.22
N ILE A 121 2.48 -9.10 11.56
CA ILE A 121 2.14 -9.47 10.19
C ILE A 121 1.54 -10.87 10.22
N ASP A 122 0.29 -10.97 9.78
CA ASP A 122 -0.35 -12.25 9.54
C ASP A 122 0.05 -12.76 8.15
N TRP A 123 0.98 -13.71 8.13
CA TRP A 123 1.51 -14.28 6.89
C TRP A 123 0.55 -15.31 6.28
N LEU A 124 0.28 -15.18 4.98
CA LEU A 124 -0.59 -16.10 4.25
C LEU A 124 0.11 -17.40 3.80
N LYS A 125 1.44 -17.36 3.64
CA LYS A 125 2.23 -18.49 3.09
C LYS A 125 3.55 -18.67 3.83
N GLU A 126 4.53 -17.87 3.46
CA GLU A 126 5.89 -17.91 4.00
C GLU A 126 6.06 -16.72 4.92
N GLU A 127 6.66 -16.97 6.09
CA GLU A 127 7.09 -15.94 7.02
C GLU A 127 8.50 -15.50 6.66
N TYR A 128 8.74 -14.19 6.74
CA TYR A 128 10.05 -13.60 6.48
C TYR A 128 10.49 -12.76 7.67
N ASP A 129 11.77 -12.83 8.00
CA ASP A 129 12.30 -12.00 9.07
C ASP A 129 12.50 -10.56 8.58
N THR A 130 12.36 -9.62 9.52
CA THR A 130 12.51 -8.19 9.23
C THR A 130 13.85 -7.86 8.57
N LYS A 131 14.92 -8.58 8.91
CA LYS A 131 16.25 -8.31 8.35
C LYS A 131 16.36 -8.83 6.91
N GLU A 132 15.78 -9.97 6.57
CA GLU A 132 15.66 -10.44 5.18
C GLU A 132 14.93 -9.41 4.32
N ILE A 133 13.75 -8.96 4.77
CA ILE A 133 12.93 -7.99 4.02
C ILE A 133 13.71 -6.69 3.78
N LYS A 134 14.32 -6.14 4.83
CA LYS A 134 15.13 -4.91 4.74
C LYS A 134 16.30 -5.06 3.78
N SER A 135 17.01 -6.18 3.85
CA SER A 135 18.17 -6.45 2.99
C SER A 135 17.75 -6.61 1.52
N PHE A 136 16.64 -7.30 1.28
CA PHE A 136 16.09 -7.49 -0.07
C PHE A 136 15.68 -6.17 -0.71
N LEU A 137 14.94 -5.31 0.01
CA LEU A 137 14.52 -4.01 -0.50
C LEU A 137 15.73 -3.11 -0.80
N GLN A 138 16.72 -3.09 0.08
CA GLN A 138 17.98 -2.38 -0.14
C GLN A 138 18.71 -2.87 -1.40
N GLU A 139 18.76 -4.19 -1.63
CA GLU A 139 19.36 -4.76 -2.83
C GLU A 139 18.61 -4.36 -4.10
N LYS A 140 17.26 -4.45 -4.08
CA LYS A 140 16.42 -4.08 -5.23
C LYS A 140 16.57 -2.60 -5.59
N VAL A 141 16.56 -1.72 -4.60
CA VAL A 141 16.79 -0.27 -4.82
C VAL A 141 18.20 -0.04 -5.37
N ARG A 142 19.23 -0.66 -4.79
CA ARG A 142 20.61 -0.52 -5.27
C ARG A 142 20.78 -1.03 -6.70
N ALA A 143 20.13 -2.13 -7.06
CA ALA A 143 20.16 -2.68 -8.41
C ALA A 143 19.50 -1.73 -9.41
N TYR A 144 18.33 -1.18 -9.08
CA TYR A 144 17.62 -0.21 -9.91
C TYR A 144 18.41 1.10 -10.10
N VAL A 145 18.98 1.65 -9.04
CA VAL A 145 19.77 2.90 -9.15
C VAL A 145 20.97 2.73 -10.11
N LYS A 146 21.57 1.54 -10.17
CA LYS A 146 22.65 1.24 -11.14
C LYS A 146 22.20 1.12 -12.59
N THR A 147 20.90 0.93 -12.86
CA THR A 147 20.42 0.84 -14.25
C THR A 147 20.13 2.22 -14.84
N ILE A 148 19.99 3.25 -14.00
CA ILE A 148 19.67 4.63 -14.42
C ILE A 148 20.84 5.61 -14.29
N GLY A 149 21.93 5.21 -13.64
CA GLY A 149 23.17 6.00 -13.50
C GLY A 149 24.32 5.42 -14.31
#